data_AF-A0A6B2DYX0-F1
#
_entry.id   AF-A0A6B2DYX0-F1
#
_cell.length_a   1.000
_cell.length_b   1.000
_cell.length_c   1.000
_cell.angle_alpha   90.00
_cell.angle_beta   90.00
_cell.angle_gamma   90.00
#
_symmetry.space_group_name_H-M   'P 1'
#
loop_
_entity.id
_entity.type
_entity.pdbx_description
1 polymer ?
#
loop_
_entity_poly.entity_id
_entity_poly.type
_entity_poly.pdbx_seq_one_letter_code
_entity_poly.pdbx_strand_id
1 'polypeptide(L)'
;MTGPPVETTYGPMLGGDGRPGRLWALLPRELAAVFRPRLLDVADEVLREIQRTIPDYARPLDGAFGKALRAGVQAAILQFIDRIAASGPVPDDRRKLFVGLGVHELAQGRNLDVLQAAYRVGARVTWRRMAEVGTRAGVPSATLCLLAEAIFAYI
;
A
#
# COMPACT_ATOMS: atom_id res chain seq x y z
N MET A 1 22.43 -51.43 -11.50
CA MET A 1 21.24 -50.96 -10.77
C MET A 1 21.34 -49.44 -10.72
N THR A 2 20.81 -48.80 -11.75
CA THR A 2 20.96 -47.37 -12.05
C THR A 2 19.54 -46.86 -12.23
N GLY A 3 19.07 -46.02 -11.31
CA GLY A 3 17.70 -45.50 -11.33
C GLY A 3 17.46 -44.59 -12.54
N PRO A 4 16.20 -44.45 -13.00
CA PRO A 4 15.88 -43.59 -14.14
C PRO A 4 16.04 -42.11 -13.76
N PRO A 5 16.33 -41.22 -14.74
CA PRO A 5 16.43 -39.79 -14.50
C PRO A 5 15.05 -39.20 -14.20
N VAL A 6 14.96 -38.37 -13.15
CA VAL A 6 13.75 -37.64 -12.79
C VAL A 6 13.60 -36.46 -13.76
N GLU A 7 12.80 -36.66 -14.80
CA GLU A 7 12.36 -35.60 -15.70
C GLU A 7 11.36 -34.71 -14.93
N THR A 8 11.88 -33.63 -14.34
CA THR A 8 11.04 -32.67 -13.61
C THR A 8 10.35 -31.77 -14.63
N THR A 9 9.21 -32.23 -15.14
CA THR A 9 8.26 -31.39 -15.87
C THR A 9 7.67 -30.36 -14.90
N TYR A 10 8.27 -29.18 -14.80
CA TYR A 10 7.60 -28.01 -14.26
C TYR A 10 6.56 -27.53 -15.28
N GLY A 11 5.35 -28.08 -15.20
CA GLY A 11 4.16 -27.43 -15.75
C GLY A 11 3.95 -26.07 -15.08
N PRO A 12 3.21 -25.13 -15.71
CA PRO A 12 3.14 -23.74 -15.27
C PRO A 12 2.35 -23.61 -13.96
N MET A 13 3.03 -23.76 -12.82
CA MET A 13 2.53 -23.38 -11.49
C MET A 13 2.75 -21.88 -11.22
N LEU A 14 2.27 -21.03 -12.11
CA LEU A 14 2.06 -19.60 -11.82
C LEU A 14 0.75 -19.15 -12.46
N GLY A 15 -0.34 -19.86 -12.15
CA GLY A 15 -1.66 -19.26 -12.09
C GLY A 15 -1.71 -18.38 -10.84
N GLY A 16 -1.52 -17.08 -11.00
CA GLY A 16 -1.65 -16.12 -9.90
C GLY A 16 -3.07 -16.16 -9.36
N ASP A 17 -3.26 -16.76 -8.18
CA ASP A 17 -4.54 -16.82 -7.51
C ASP A 17 -5.19 -15.43 -7.39
N GLY A 18 -6.43 -15.32 -7.87
CA GLY A 18 -7.29 -14.13 -7.81
C GLY A 18 -7.70 -13.67 -6.40
N ARG A 19 -6.87 -13.92 -5.37
CA ARG A 19 -7.11 -13.54 -3.98
C ARG A 19 -7.13 -12.02 -3.76
N PRO A 20 -6.19 -11.22 -4.28
CA PRO A 20 -6.27 -9.76 -4.13
C PRO A 20 -7.50 -9.20 -4.84
N GLY A 21 -7.78 -9.67 -6.06
CA GLY A 21 -8.98 -9.29 -6.82
C GLY A 21 -10.27 -9.55 -6.04
N ARG A 22 -10.35 -10.71 -5.36
CA ARG A 22 -11.47 -11.07 -4.50
C ARG A 22 -11.58 -10.19 -3.25
N LEU A 23 -10.47 -9.81 -2.61
CA LEU A 23 -10.49 -8.91 -1.45
C LEU A 23 -11.12 -7.56 -1.79
N TRP A 24 -10.73 -6.96 -2.93
CA TRP A 24 -11.31 -5.69 -3.38
C TRP A 24 -12.80 -5.81 -3.70
N ALA A 25 -13.23 -6.95 -4.25
CA ALA A 25 -14.65 -7.18 -4.55
C ALA A 25 -15.53 -7.38 -3.29
N LEU A 26 -14.93 -7.76 -2.16
CA LEU A 26 -15.63 -7.96 -0.88
C LEU A 26 -15.76 -6.68 -0.06
N LEU A 27 -14.99 -5.63 -0.37
CA LEU A 27 -15.09 -4.34 0.33
C LEU A 27 -16.30 -3.55 -0.17
N PRO A 28 -17.17 -3.04 0.73
CA PRO A 28 -18.23 -2.11 0.36
C PRO A 28 -17.64 -0.84 -0.25
N ARG A 29 -18.15 -0.43 -1.40
CA ARG A 29 -17.63 0.70 -2.18
C ARG A 29 -17.84 2.02 -1.46
N GLU A 30 -18.89 2.07 -0.66
CA GLU A 30 -19.32 3.22 0.13
C GLU A 30 -18.24 3.63 1.16
N LEU A 31 -17.35 2.70 1.53
CA LEU A 31 -16.19 3.01 2.38
C LEU A 31 -15.29 4.07 1.76
N ALA A 32 -15.18 4.13 0.43
CA ALA A 32 -14.39 5.16 -0.22
C ALA A 32 -14.91 6.57 0.11
N ALA A 33 -16.24 6.75 0.20
CA ALA A 33 -16.84 8.03 0.59
C ALA A 33 -16.58 8.36 2.06
N VAL A 34 -16.48 7.35 2.93
CA VAL A 34 -16.13 7.52 4.35
C VAL A 34 -14.68 7.99 4.51
N PHE A 35 -13.75 7.48 3.70
CA PHE A 35 -12.31 7.76 3.86
C PHE A 35 -11.80 8.95 3.06
N ARG A 36 -12.38 9.27 1.89
CA ARG A 36 -11.93 10.39 1.04
C ARG A 36 -11.77 11.72 1.80
N PRO A 37 -12.70 12.14 2.67
CA PRO A 37 -12.56 13.40 3.41
C PRO A 37 -11.35 13.44 4.37
N ARG A 38 -10.77 12.28 4.73
CA ARG A 38 -9.66 12.15 5.67
C ARG A 38 -8.31 11.90 4.99
N LEU A 39 -8.28 11.82 3.67
CA LEU A 39 -7.08 11.45 2.91
C LEU A 39 -5.87 12.32 3.26
N LEU A 40 -6.05 13.65 3.24
CA LEU A 40 -4.96 14.59 3.49
C LEU A 40 -4.47 14.51 4.95
N ASP A 41 -5.39 14.41 5.91
CA ASP A 41 -5.07 14.24 7.33
C ASP A 41 -4.24 12.96 7.56
N VAL A 42 -4.63 11.85 6.93
CA VAL A 42 -3.93 10.56 7.04
C VAL A 42 -2.56 10.64 6.37
N ALA A 43 -2.46 11.26 5.18
CA ALA A 43 -1.19 11.42 4.49
C ALA A 43 -0.18 12.23 5.32
N ASP A 44 -0.63 13.31 5.94
CA ASP A 44 0.20 14.16 6.78
C ASP A 44 0.66 13.46 8.06
N GLU A 45 -0.16 12.57 8.62
CA GLU A 45 0.24 11.73 9.75
C GLU A 45 1.22 10.63 9.35
N VAL A 46 0.99 9.96 8.23
CA VAL A 46 1.93 8.99 7.66
C VAL A 46 3.30 9.65 7.48
N LEU A 47 3.33 10.85 6.89
CA LEU A 47 4.56 11.61 6.66
C LEU A 47 5.26 11.93 7.98
N ARG A 48 4.55 12.47 8.97
CA ARG A 48 5.11 12.76 10.29
C ARG A 48 5.68 11.52 10.98
N GLU A 49 4.96 10.40 10.92
CA GLU A 49 5.41 9.16 11.57
C GLU A 49 6.61 8.54 10.86
N ILE A 50 6.66 8.62 9.52
CA ILE A 50 7.82 8.21 8.72
C ILE A 50 9.06 9.01 9.14
N GLN A 51 8.98 10.34 9.18
CA GLN A 51 10.11 11.19 9.58
C GLN A 51 10.57 10.94 11.02
N ARG A 52 9.62 10.63 11.92
CA ARG A 52 9.91 10.31 13.32
C ARG A 52 10.62 8.96 13.49
N THR A 53 10.30 8.02 12.61
CA THR A 53 10.73 6.61 12.75
C THR A 53 11.98 6.29 11.93
N ILE A 54 12.20 7.03 10.84
CA ILE A 54 13.23 6.73 9.84
C ILE A 54 14.21 7.91 9.74
N PRO A 55 15.40 7.81 10.36
CA PRO A 55 16.39 8.89 10.37
C PRO A 55 16.78 9.40 8.97
N ASP A 56 16.89 8.52 7.98
CA ASP A 56 17.21 8.89 6.59
C ASP A 56 16.17 9.84 5.96
N TYR A 57 14.93 9.80 6.44
CA TYR A 57 13.83 10.65 5.98
C TYR A 57 13.54 11.82 6.92
N ALA A 58 14.30 11.96 8.02
CA ALA A 58 14.22 13.08 8.97
C ALA A 58 14.87 14.36 8.41
N ARG A 59 14.43 14.78 7.22
CA ARG A 59 14.88 15.97 6.49
C ARG A 59 13.74 16.99 6.36
N PRO A 60 14.04 18.30 6.22
CA PRO A 60 13.01 19.32 6.03
C PRO A 60 12.07 19.01 4.83
N LEU A 61 10.77 19.20 5.03
CA LEU A 61 9.73 18.82 4.05
C LEU A 61 9.44 19.88 2.97
N ASP A 62 9.95 21.09 3.18
CA ASP A 62 9.85 22.27 2.33
C ASP A 62 10.69 22.16 1.05
N GLY A 63 11.73 21.31 1.06
CA GLY A 63 12.56 20.99 -0.10
C GLY A 63 11.90 20.04 -1.12
N ALA A 64 12.55 19.86 -2.27
CA ALA A 64 12.07 19.00 -3.36
C ALA A 64 11.79 17.54 -2.89
N PHE A 65 12.64 17.01 -2.01
CA PHE A 65 12.45 15.69 -1.42
C PHE A 65 11.14 15.59 -0.63
N GLY A 66 10.88 16.54 0.27
CA GLY A 66 9.67 16.54 1.09
C GLY A 66 8.39 16.70 0.28
N LYS A 67 8.42 17.54 -0.76
CA LYS A 67 7.33 17.68 -1.72
C LYS A 67 7.07 16.37 -2.47
N ALA A 68 8.12 15.70 -2.95
CA ALA A 68 8.01 14.42 -3.64
C ALA A 68 7.47 13.32 -2.71
N LEU A 69 7.98 13.23 -1.49
CA LEU A 69 7.55 12.25 -0.50
C LEU A 69 6.07 12.46 -0.13
N ARG A 70 5.65 13.70 0.13
CA ARG A 70 4.25 14.03 0.41
C ARG A 70 3.34 13.66 -0.75
N ALA A 71 3.72 14.03 -1.98
CA ALA A 71 2.95 13.70 -3.18
C ALA A 71 2.83 12.18 -3.37
N GLY A 72 3.91 11.43 -3.12
CA GLY A 72 3.92 9.97 -3.20
C GLY A 72 2.97 9.32 -2.19
N VAL A 73 2.99 9.76 -0.92
CA VAL A 73 2.09 9.26 0.12
C VAL A 73 0.63 9.59 -0.21
N GLN A 74 0.33 10.83 -0.61
CA GLN A 74 -1.02 11.23 -1.00
C GLN A 74 -1.53 10.41 -2.20
N ALA A 75 -0.70 10.23 -3.22
CA ALA A 75 -1.05 9.44 -4.40
C ALA A 75 -1.29 7.97 -4.07
N ALA A 76 -0.51 7.38 -3.15
CA ALA A 76 -0.69 6.00 -2.73
C ALA A 76 -2.02 5.81 -1.97
N ILE A 77 -2.33 6.69 -1.02
CA ILE A 77 -3.59 6.63 -0.25
C ILE A 77 -4.79 6.89 -1.18
N LEU A 78 -4.68 7.86 -2.10
CA LEU A 78 -5.73 8.12 -3.09
C LEU A 78 -6.01 6.89 -3.95
N GLN A 79 -4.96 6.30 -4.53
CA GLN A 79 -5.11 5.10 -5.36
C GLN A 79 -5.72 3.93 -4.58
N PHE A 80 -5.36 3.77 -3.31
CA PHE A 80 -5.97 2.75 -2.45
C PHE A 80 -7.48 3.00 -2.27
N ILE A 81 -7.89 4.24 -1.99
CA ILE A 81 -9.31 4.61 -1.84
C ILE A 81 -10.07 4.47 -3.16
N ASP A 82 -9.47 4.87 -4.27
CA ASP A 82 -10.06 4.71 -5.60
C ASP A 82 -10.20 3.23 -5.97
N ARG A 83 -9.27 2.38 -5.53
CA ARG A 83 -9.37 0.92 -5.70
C ARG A 83 -10.55 0.32 -4.94
N ILE A 84 -10.90 0.85 -3.75
CA ILE A 84 -12.11 0.46 -3.01
C ILE A 84 -13.38 0.87 -3.78
N ALA A 85 -13.39 2.05 -4.40
CA ALA A 85 -14.54 2.54 -5.16
C ALA A 85 -14.76 1.77 -6.48
N ALA A 86 -13.70 1.25 -7.09
CA ALA A 86 -13.70 0.72 -8.45
C ALA A 86 -14.51 -0.58 -8.62
N SER A 87 -15.22 -0.73 -9.75
CA SER A 87 -16.11 -1.87 -10.03
C SER A 87 -15.54 -3.00 -10.88
N GLY A 88 -14.28 -2.90 -11.27
CA GLY A 88 -13.61 -3.90 -12.08
C GLY A 88 -12.09 -3.85 -11.92
N PRO A 89 -11.34 -4.51 -12.83
CA PRO A 89 -9.89 -4.46 -12.80
C PRO A 89 -9.42 -3.01 -13.00
N VAL A 90 -8.87 -2.38 -11.95
CA VAL A 90 -8.14 -1.11 -12.09
C VAL A 90 -6.76 -1.43 -12.67
N PRO A 91 -6.27 -0.66 -13.65
CA PRO A 91 -4.89 -0.77 -14.12
C PRO A 91 -3.92 -0.77 -12.94
N ASP A 92 -2.98 -1.70 -12.90
CA ASP A 92 -1.96 -1.80 -11.83
C ASP A 92 -0.86 -0.73 -12.04
N ASP A 93 -1.24 0.56 -12.06
CA ASP A 93 -0.30 1.69 -12.11
C ASP A 93 0.55 1.80 -10.83
N ARG A 94 0.17 1.05 -9.79
CA ARG A 94 0.95 0.77 -8.59
C ARG A 94 2.37 0.31 -8.92
N ARG A 95 2.55 -0.55 -9.93
CA ARG A 95 3.88 -1.02 -10.34
C ARG A 95 4.74 0.14 -10.81
N LYS A 96 4.19 1.07 -11.61
CA LYS A 96 4.93 2.25 -12.07
C LYS A 96 5.31 3.16 -10.91
N LEU A 97 4.39 3.39 -9.97
CA LEU A 97 4.65 4.20 -8.78
C LEU A 97 5.78 3.61 -7.92
N PHE A 98 5.68 2.33 -7.55
CA PHE A 98 6.68 1.70 -6.69
C PHE A 98 8.03 1.44 -7.40
N VAL A 99 8.03 1.12 -8.69
CA VAL A 99 9.27 1.04 -9.48
C VAL A 99 9.94 2.41 -9.59
N GLY A 100 9.17 3.48 -9.83
CA GLY A 100 9.70 4.85 -9.86
C GLY A 100 10.34 5.24 -8.54
N LEU A 101 9.71 4.90 -7.41
CA LEU A 101 10.26 5.11 -6.07
C LEU A 101 11.54 4.31 -5.84
N GLY A 102 11.55 3.02 -6.20
CA GLY A 102 12.74 2.17 -6.07
C GLY A 102 13.94 2.64 -6.91
N VAL A 103 13.70 3.08 -8.15
CA VAL A 103 14.73 3.67 -9.02
C VAL A 103 15.31 4.94 -8.41
N HIS A 104 14.47 5.79 -7.79
CA HIS A 104 14.92 7.00 -7.13
C HIS A 104 15.80 6.70 -5.90
N GLU A 105 15.42 5.73 -5.06
CA GLU A 105 16.22 5.34 -3.88
C GLU A 105 17.58 4.75 -4.29
N LEU A 106 17.58 3.88 -5.32
CA LEU A 106 18.82 3.30 -5.86
C LEU A 106 19.75 4.38 -6.41
N ALA A 107 19.21 5.37 -7.15
CA ALA A 107 19.98 6.50 -7.67
C ALA A 107 20.56 7.41 -6.57
N GLN A 108 20.05 7.31 -5.34
CA GLN A 108 20.51 8.07 -4.18
C GLN A 108 21.43 7.25 -3.27
N GLY A 109 21.78 6.01 -3.66
CA GLY A 109 22.64 5.11 -2.88
C GLY A 109 22.00 4.60 -1.59
N ARG A 110 20.67 4.75 -1.43
CA ARG A 110 19.95 4.32 -0.23
C ARG A 110 19.52 2.85 -0.36
N ASN A 111 19.56 2.14 0.77
CA ASN A 111 19.14 0.74 0.82
C ASN A 111 17.61 0.65 0.72
N LEU A 112 17.12 -0.30 -0.08
CA LEU A 112 15.70 -0.63 -0.21
C LEU A 112 15.04 -1.00 1.14
N ASP A 113 15.82 -1.41 2.14
CA ASP A 113 15.35 -1.64 3.50
C ASP A 113 14.71 -0.38 4.13
N VAL A 114 15.24 0.81 3.83
CA VAL A 114 14.70 2.10 4.32
C VAL A 114 13.33 2.35 3.71
N LEU A 115 13.18 2.09 2.41
CA LEU A 115 11.92 2.24 1.70
C LEU A 115 10.87 1.24 2.21
N GLN A 116 11.28 -0.02 2.44
CA GLN A 116 10.39 -1.04 2.98
C GLN A 116 9.95 -0.71 4.42
N ALA A 117 10.85 -0.16 5.25
CA ALA A 117 10.49 0.35 6.57
C ALA A 117 9.44 1.47 6.47
N ALA A 118 9.60 2.40 5.53
CA ALA A 118 8.65 3.50 5.32
C ALA A 118 7.27 2.99 4.90
N TYR A 119 7.21 1.99 4.02
CA TYR A 119 5.94 1.36 3.66
C TYR A 119 5.25 0.71 4.86
N ARG A 120 5.98 -0.04 5.71
CA ARG A 120 5.41 -0.65 6.93
C ARG A 120 4.87 0.41 7.90
N VAL A 121 5.59 1.52 8.07
CA VAL A 121 5.13 2.65 8.91
C VAL A 121 3.86 3.26 8.32
N GLY A 122 3.85 3.56 7.01
CA GLY A 122 2.69 4.12 6.33
C GLY A 122 1.45 3.23 6.38
N ALA A 123 1.64 1.92 6.22
CA ALA A 123 0.60 0.90 6.37
C ALA A 123 -0.09 0.99 7.73
N ARG A 124 0.71 0.96 8.80
CA ARG A 124 0.24 0.91 10.18
C ARG A 124 -0.54 2.18 10.53
N VAL A 125 -0.05 3.34 10.12
CA VAL A 125 -0.71 4.63 10.36
C VAL A 125 -2.02 4.72 9.57
N THR A 126 -2.00 4.37 8.28
CA THR A 126 -3.19 4.34 7.43
C THR A 126 -4.26 3.43 8.03
N TRP A 127 -3.87 2.20 8.41
CA TRP A 127 -4.76 1.25 9.07
C TRP A 127 -5.37 1.82 10.35
N ARG A 128 -4.54 2.33 11.28
CA ARG A 128 -5.01 2.89 12.55
C ARG A 128 -6.08 3.97 12.32
N ARG A 129 -5.84 4.89 11.38
CA ARG A 129 -6.78 5.97 11.08
C ARG A 129 -8.03 5.51 10.38
N MET A 130 -7.92 4.61 9.41
CA MET A 130 -9.09 4.06 8.73
C MET A 130 -9.96 3.23 9.69
N ALA A 131 -9.35 2.48 10.61
CA ALA A 131 -10.08 1.77 11.66
C ALA A 131 -10.84 2.75 12.56
N GLU A 132 -10.18 3.80 13.08
CA GLU A 132 -10.83 4.83 13.90
C GLU A 132 -11.99 5.54 13.17
N VAL A 133 -11.78 5.92 11.91
CA VAL A 133 -12.80 6.59 11.09
C VAL A 133 -13.95 5.64 10.79
N GLY A 134 -13.66 4.40 10.39
CA GLY A 134 -14.67 3.39 10.08
C GLY A 134 -15.50 3.00 11.31
N THR A 135 -14.87 2.79 12.46
CA THR A 135 -15.58 2.52 13.72
C THR A 135 -16.54 3.66 14.08
N ARG A 136 -16.10 4.92 13.99
CA ARG A 136 -16.97 6.08 14.24
C ARG A 136 -18.12 6.19 13.25
N ALA A 137 -17.93 5.73 12.02
CA ALA A 137 -18.96 5.67 10.99
C ALA A 137 -19.87 4.44 11.09
N GLY A 138 -19.69 3.58 12.09
CA GLY A 138 -20.50 2.37 12.28
C GLY A 138 -20.16 1.23 11.31
N VAL A 139 -18.97 1.26 10.69
CA VAL A 139 -18.52 0.18 9.81
C VAL A 139 -18.37 -1.12 10.61
N PRO A 140 -18.96 -2.24 10.18
CA PRO A 140 -18.85 -3.51 10.89
C PRO A 140 -17.40 -3.97 11.05
N SER A 141 -17.06 -4.56 12.19
CA SER A 141 -15.69 -5.05 12.47
C SER A 141 -15.19 -6.04 11.41
N ALA A 142 -16.07 -6.90 10.88
CA ALA A 142 -15.71 -7.83 9.80
C ALA A 142 -15.24 -7.09 8.54
N THR A 143 -15.90 -5.97 8.20
CA THR A 143 -15.49 -5.11 7.08
C THR A 143 -14.17 -4.40 7.37
N LEU A 144 -13.94 -3.98 8.62
CA LEU A 144 -12.65 -3.41 9.02
C LEU A 144 -11.52 -4.47 8.93
N CYS A 145 -11.76 -5.72 9.28
CA CYS A 145 -10.78 -6.81 9.09
C CYS A 145 -10.42 -6.99 7.60
N LEU A 146 -11.41 -7.00 6.71
CA LEU A 146 -11.17 -7.06 5.26
C LEU A 146 -10.36 -5.85 4.77
N LEU A 147 -10.61 -4.66 5.33
CA LEU A 147 -9.86 -3.46 5.00
C LEU A 147 -8.39 -3.57 5.42
N ALA A 148 -8.11 -4.13 6.60
CA ALA A 148 -6.74 -4.43 7.04
C ALA A 148 -6.02 -5.39 6.08
N GLU A 149 -6.67 -6.48 5.68
CA GLU A 149 -6.12 -7.42 4.70
C GLU A 149 -5.81 -6.74 3.36
N ALA A 150 -6.70 -5.87 2.89
CA ALA A 150 -6.50 -5.11 1.65
C ALA A 150 -5.32 -4.14 1.74
N ILE A 151 -5.12 -3.47 2.88
CA ILE A 151 -3.96 -2.60 3.11
C ILE A 151 -2.66 -3.41 3.03
N PHE A 152 -2.59 -4.56 3.72
CA PHE A 152 -1.38 -5.39 3.70
C PHE A 152 -1.10 -6.00 2.33
N ALA A 153 -2.14 -6.36 1.56
CA ALA A 153 -1.97 -6.87 0.20
C ALA A 153 -1.58 -5.78 -0.82
N TYR A 154 -1.84 -4.50 -0.50
CA TYR A 154 -1.51 -3.38 -1.37
C TYR A 154 -0.01 -3.04 -1.38
N ILE A 155 0.66 -3.30 -0.25
CA ILE A 155 2.07 -2.99 0.03
C ILE A 155 2.96 -4.16 -0.35
#